data_AF-A0A2N0XZ21-F1
#
_entry.id   AF-A0A2N0XZ21-F1
#
_cell.length_a   1.000
_cell.length_b   1.000
_cell.length_c   1.000
_cell.angle_alpha   90.00
_cell.angle_beta   90.00
_cell.angle_gamma   90.00
#
_symmetry.space_group_name_H-M   'P 1'
#
loop_
_entity.id
_entity.type
_entity.pdbx_description
1 polymer ?
#
loop_
_entity_poly.entity_id
_entity_poly.type
_entity_poly.pdbx_seq_one_letter_code
_entity_poly.pdbx_strand_id
1 'polypeptide(L)'
;MSIEDNSPNDEHSANVALYRLFQLFSPSLPIGGFTYSQGLEWAVEANWVKNKNDMVNWLSVVLSHSMTTLELPVLRRLYRAVAQQDHDAIAYWNAHLFACRESYEFRAEERQRGEALFRLLRNLGVAKDAALDNPNQLHGFCLAAHHWRIAEETLLQGYLWGWAENTVMAGVKLIPLGQTAGQEALIELSSAFPDAIERSNTIEDHDISACTPTLAIASSKHETQYTRLFRS
;
A
#
# COMPACT_ATOMS: atom_id res chain seq x y z
N MET A 1 -32.25 -27.44 -11.10
CA MET A 1 -32.27 -27.06 -9.68
C MET A 1 -30.80 -26.93 -9.30
N SER A 2 -30.19 -25.76 -9.28
CA SER A 2 -30.69 -24.42 -9.01
C SER A 2 -30.10 -23.43 -10.03
N ILE A 3 -30.94 -22.53 -10.55
CA ILE A 3 -30.47 -21.35 -11.28
C ILE A 3 -29.94 -20.42 -10.19
N GLU A 4 -28.65 -20.08 -10.25
CA GLU A 4 -28.08 -19.01 -9.43
C GLU A 4 -28.86 -17.74 -9.73
N ASP A 5 -29.67 -17.33 -8.76
CA ASP A 5 -30.45 -16.09 -8.79
C ASP A 5 -29.49 -14.93 -8.54
N ASN A 6 -28.72 -14.55 -9.57
CA ASN A 6 -27.88 -13.36 -9.54
C ASN A 6 -28.79 -12.15 -9.74
N SER A 7 -29.45 -11.72 -8.66
CA SER A 7 -30.38 -10.61 -8.67
C SER A 7 -29.69 -9.29 -9.06
N PRO A 8 -30.29 -8.44 -9.91
CA PRO A 8 -29.67 -7.21 -10.44
C PRO A 8 -29.25 -6.17 -9.37
N ASN A 9 -29.69 -6.33 -8.12
CA ASN A 9 -29.25 -5.52 -6.98
C ASN A 9 -27.80 -5.81 -6.55
N ASP A 10 -27.35 -7.06 -6.67
CA ASP A 10 -26.00 -7.45 -6.24
C ASP A 10 -24.94 -6.95 -7.22
N GLU A 11 -25.20 -6.98 -8.53
CA GLU A 11 -24.32 -6.38 -9.54
C GLU A 11 -24.22 -4.86 -9.38
N HIS A 12 -25.34 -4.17 -9.09
CA HIS A 12 -25.31 -2.72 -8.87
C HIS A 12 -24.49 -2.36 -7.61
N SER A 13 -24.66 -3.13 -6.52
CA SER A 13 -23.87 -2.94 -5.30
C SER A 13 -22.38 -3.24 -5.52
N ALA A 14 -22.04 -4.27 -6.30
CA ALA A 14 -20.66 -4.60 -6.66
C ALA A 14 -20.00 -3.48 -7.47
N ASN A 15 -20.74 -2.87 -8.41
CA ASN A 15 -20.26 -1.73 -9.19
C ASN A 15 -19.98 -0.50 -8.31
N VAL A 16 -20.82 -0.22 -7.32
CA VAL A 16 -20.58 0.90 -6.38
C VAL A 16 -19.34 0.64 -5.51
N ALA A 17 -19.16 -0.59 -5.03
CA ALA A 17 -17.96 -0.95 -4.26
C ALA A 17 -16.68 -0.75 -5.08
N LEU A 18 -16.70 -1.11 -6.36
CA LEU A 18 -15.57 -0.87 -7.28
C LEU A 18 -15.28 0.64 -7.45
N TYR A 19 -16.30 1.49 -7.58
CA TYR A 19 -16.08 2.94 -7.63
C TYR A 19 -15.53 3.51 -6.32
N ARG A 20 -15.88 2.92 -5.17
CA ARG A 20 -15.27 3.28 -3.88
C ARG A 20 -13.81 2.83 -3.78
N LEU A 21 -13.45 1.71 -4.39
CA LEU A 21 -12.05 1.32 -4.54
C LEU A 21 -11.26 2.38 -5.33
N PHE A 22 -11.78 2.81 -6.48
CA PHE A 22 -11.13 3.88 -7.26
C PHE A 22 -11.01 5.18 -6.47
N GLN A 23 -12.01 5.50 -5.64
CA GLN A 23 -11.93 6.65 -4.74
C GLN A 23 -10.80 6.49 -3.71
N LEU A 24 -10.60 5.30 -3.13
CA LEU A 24 -9.55 5.04 -2.13
C LEU A 24 -8.13 5.13 -2.69
N PHE A 25 -7.94 4.64 -3.91
CA PHE A 25 -6.61 4.57 -4.52
C PHE A 25 -6.39 5.65 -5.58
N SER A 26 -7.25 6.68 -5.58
CA SER A 26 -7.06 7.84 -6.43
C SER A 26 -5.82 8.63 -5.99
N PRO A 27 -4.97 9.06 -6.93
CA PRO A 27 -3.96 10.11 -6.73
C PRO A 27 -4.45 11.30 -5.89
N SER A 28 -5.68 11.74 -6.13
CA SER A 28 -6.22 12.92 -5.47
C SER A 28 -6.63 12.71 -4.00
N LEU A 29 -6.47 11.50 -3.46
CA LEU A 29 -6.82 11.22 -2.07
C LEU A 29 -5.93 12.04 -1.11
N PRO A 30 -6.51 12.86 -0.20
CA PRO A 30 -5.76 13.81 0.62
C PRO A 30 -5.07 13.15 1.83
N ILE A 31 -4.30 12.11 1.58
CA ILE A 31 -3.54 11.36 2.60
C ILE A 31 -2.02 11.50 2.46
N GLY A 32 -1.56 12.32 1.49
CA GLY A 32 -0.15 12.65 1.33
C GLY A 32 0.71 11.55 0.67
N GLY A 33 0.11 10.58 -0.03
CA GLY A 33 0.82 9.46 -0.68
C GLY A 33 1.93 9.88 -1.64
N PHE A 34 1.77 11.02 -2.33
CA PHE A 34 2.77 11.57 -3.26
C PHE A 34 4.00 12.21 -2.61
N THR A 35 4.05 12.26 -1.28
CA THR A 35 5.11 12.96 -0.56
C THR A 35 6.30 12.05 -0.29
N TYR A 36 6.18 10.74 -0.50
CA TYR A 36 7.15 9.75 -0.02
C TYR A 36 7.78 8.96 -1.17
N SER A 37 9.11 8.98 -1.24
CA SER A 37 9.88 8.27 -2.28
C SER A 37 10.20 6.82 -1.91
N GLN A 38 9.95 6.42 -0.65
CA GLN A 38 10.32 5.12 -0.11
C GLN A 38 11.78 4.76 -0.43
N GLY A 39 12.72 5.65 -0.11
CA GLY A 39 14.15 5.44 -0.36
C GLY A 39 14.59 5.53 -1.83
N LEU A 40 13.66 5.67 -2.79
CA LEU A 40 13.99 5.81 -4.21
C LEU A 40 14.80 7.08 -4.50
N GLU A 41 14.51 8.17 -3.78
CA GLU A 41 15.26 9.43 -3.95
C GLU A 41 16.76 9.25 -3.66
N TRP A 42 17.09 8.59 -2.56
CA TRP A 42 18.48 8.28 -2.24
C TRP A 42 19.10 7.31 -3.24
N ALA A 43 18.35 6.28 -3.68
CA ALA A 43 18.84 5.32 -4.67
C ALA A 43 19.16 6.00 -6.02
N VAL A 44 18.44 7.04 -6.40
CA VAL A 44 18.74 7.85 -7.59
C VAL A 44 19.99 8.70 -7.36
N GLU A 45 20.11 9.41 -6.24
CA GLU A 45 21.30 10.21 -5.91
C GLU A 45 22.58 9.34 -5.85
N ALA A 46 22.47 8.15 -5.24
CA ALA A 46 23.52 7.15 -5.15
C ALA A 46 23.83 6.46 -6.49
N ASN A 47 23.15 6.83 -7.58
CA ASN A 47 23.32 6.23 -8.90
C ASN A 47 23.05 4.72 -8.92
N TRP A 48 22.11 4.22 -8.10
CA TRP A 48 21.64 2.84 -8.16
C TRP A 48 20.45 2.70 -9.10
N VAL A 49 19.65 3.75 -9.22
CA VAL A 49 18.51 3.81 -10.13
C VAL A 49 18.69 4.99 -11.08
N LYS A 50 19.01 4.73 -12.34
CA LYS A 50 19.38 5.78 -13.32
C LYS A 50 18.44 5.87 -14.52
N ASN A 51 17.63 4.85 -14.72
CA ASN A 51 16.76 4.74 -15.89
C ASN A 51 15.51 3.91 -15.56
N LYS A 52 14.60 3.78 -16.53
CA LYS A 52 13.35 3.02 -16.40
C LYS A 52 13.59 1.58 -15.93
N ASN A 53 14.55 0.88 -16.53
CA ASN A 53 14.78 -0.54 -16.22
C ASN A 53 15.32 -0.71 -14.80
N ASP A 54 16.22 0.17 -14.35
CA ASP A 54 16.70 0.15 -12.95
C ASP A 54 15.54 0.40 -11.96
N MET A 55 14.62 1.31 -12.30
CA MET A 55 13.45 1.62 -11.49
C MET A 55 12.51 0.41 -11.41
N VAL A 56 12.21 -0.23 -12.54
CA VAL A 56 11.38 -1.44 -12.55
C VAL A 56 12.05 -2.55 -11.74
N ASN A 57 13.35 -2.77 -11.90
CA ASN A 57 14.09 -3.75 -11.12
C ASN A 57 14.03 -3.47 -9.60
N TRP A 58 14.21 -2.20 -9.21
CA TRP A 58 14.08 -1.78 -7.82
C TRP A 58 12.68 -2.06 -7.26
N LEU A 59 11.64 -1.67 -7.99
CA LEU A 59 10.25 -1.88 -7.56
C LEU A 59 9.85 -3.36 -7.55
N SER A 60 10.35 -4.17 -8.48
CA SER A 60 10.12 -5.61 -8.49
C SER A 60 10.72 -6.31 -7.26
N VAL A 61 11.87 -5.84 -6.77
CA VAL A 61 12.46 -6.31 -5.50
C VAL A 61 11.56 -5.92 -4.32
N VAL A 62 11.08 -4.66 -4.26
CA VAL A 62 10.17 -4.20 -3.21
C VAL A 62 8.85 -4.97 -3.23
N LEU A 63 8.29 -5.21 -4.43
CA LEU A 63 7.09 -6.02 -4.62
C LEU A 63 7.29 -7.43 -4.04
N SER A 64 8.41 -8.08 -4.36
CA SER A 64 8.68 -9.47 -3.99
C SER A 64 9.02 -9.67 -2.51
N HIS A 65 9.69 -8.70 -1.88
CA HIS A 65 10.29 -8.85 -0.55
C HIS A 65 9.72 -7.94 0.54
N SER A 66 8.75 -7.09 0.19
CA SER A 66 8.04 -6.24 1.13
C SER A 66 6.53 -6.30 0.91
N MET A 67 6.06 -6.01 -0.31
CA MET A 67 4.62 -6.03 -0.58
C MET A 67 4.05 -7.44 -0.42
N THR A 68 4.71 -8.44 -1.01
CA THR A 68 4.26 -9.84 -0.98
C THR A 68 4.39 -10.49 0.40
N THR A 69 5.40 -10.13 1.18
CA THR A 69 5.76 -10.84 2.44
C THR A 69 5.34 -10.11 3.71
N LEU A 70 5.06 -8.80 3.63
CA LEU A 70 4.61 -7.98 4.76
C LEU A 70 3.27 -7.30 4.47
N GLU A 71 3.21 -6.41 3.48
CA GLU A 71 2.05 -5.52 3.31
C GLU A 71 0.77 -6.30 2.98
N LEU A 72 0.79 -7.16 1.95
CA LEU A 72 -0.38 -7.93 1.54
C LEU A 72 -0.81 -8.96 2.62
N PRO A 73 0.10 -9.74 3.23
CA PRO A 73 -0.28 -10.62 4.34
C PRO A 73 -0.93 -9.87 5.50
N VAL A 74 -0.31 -8.77 5.97
CA VAL A 74 -0.88 -7.95 7.06
C VAL A 74 -2.23 -7.36 6.66
N LEU A 75 -2.37 -6.86 5.44
CA LEU A 75 -3.63 -6.31 4.92
C LEU A 75 -4.75 -7.38 4.92
N ARG A 76 -4.44 -8.62 4.52
CA ARG A 76 -5.40 -9.76 4.62
C ARG A 76 -5.82 -10.03 6.06
N ARG A 77 -4.87 -10.10 6.99
CA ARG A 77 -5.19 -10.38 8.41
C ARG A 77 -6.01 -9.26 9.02
N LEU A 78 -5.65 -8.00 8.77
CA LEU A 78 -6.42 -6.84 9.21
C LEU A 78 -7.82 -6.84 8.60
N TYR A 79 -7.97 -7.17 7.31
CA TYR A 79 -9.28 -7.23 6.65
C TYR A 79 -10.22 -8.21 7.36
N ARG A 80 -9.72 -9.42 7.62
CA ARG A 80 -10.47 -10.47 8.32
C ARG A 80 -10.77 -10.11 9.77
N ALA A 81 -9.79 -9.56 10.49
CA ALA A 81 -9.96 -9.13 11.87
C ALA A 81 -10.99 -8.00 12.01
N VAL A 82 -10.99 -7.02 11.08
CA VAL A 82 -12.01 -5.96 11.00
C VAL A 82 -13.40 -6.56 10.76
N ALA A 83 -13.52 -7.51 9.84
CA ALA A 83 -14.80 -8.16 9.55
C ALA A 83 -15.34 -8.97 10.74
N GLN A 84 -14.46 -9.54 11.56
CA GLN A 84 -14.79 -10.31 12.76
C GLN A 84 -14.90 -9.46 14.04
N GLN A 85 -14.57 -8.16 13.96
CA GLN A 85 -14.44 -7.27 15.13
C GLN A 85 -13.44 -7.80 16.16
N ASP A 86 -12.39 -8.49 15.71
CA ASP A 86 -11.33 -9.03 16.55
C ASP A 86 -10.31 -7.92 16.87
N HIS A 87 -10.56 -7.21 17.96
CA HIS A 87 -9.73 -6.10 18.40
C HIS A 87 -8.31 -6.52 18.80
N ASP A 88 -8.12 -7.74 19.30
CA ASP A 88 -6.81 -8.25 19.70
C ASP A 88 -5.95 -8.54 18.47
N ALA A 89 -6.53 -9.18 17.45
CA ALA A 89 -5.84 -9.39 16.18
C ALA A 89 -5.52 -8.06 15.48
N ILE A 90 -6.45 -7.09 15.48
CA ILE A 90 -6.20 -5.75 14.93
C ILE A 90 -5.01 -5.09 15.65
N ALA A 91 -4.99 -5.10 16.99
CA ALA A 91 -3.92 -4.51 17.78
C ALA A 91 -2.57 -5.19 17.50
N TYR A 92 -2.56 -6.53 17.42
CA TYR A 92 -1.37 -7.31 17.11
C TYR A 92 -0.79 -6.95 15.74
N TRP A 93 -1.60 -6.98 14.67
CA TRP A 93 -1.11 -6.72 13.32
C TRP A 93 -0.72 -5.26 13.09
N ASN A 94 -1.38 -4.31 13.77
CA ASN A 94 -0.93 -2.92 13.79
C ASN A 94 0.46 -2.80 14.43
N ALA A 95 0.68 -3.41 15.60
CA ALA A 95 1.97 -3.38 16.28
C ALA A 95 3.06 -4.08 15.47
N HIS A 96 2.75 -5.23 14.86
CA HIS A 96 3.67 -5.98 14.00
C HIS A 96 4.11 -5.14 12.79
N LEU A 97 3.18 -4.47 12.12
CA LEU A 97 3.49 -3.59 11.00
C LEU A 97 4.48 -2.50 11.40
N PHE A 98 4.22 -1.80 12.53
CA PHE A 98 5.13 -0.77 13.03
C PHE A 98 6.49 -1.33 13.45
N ALA A 99 6.54 -2.54 13.99
CA ALA A 99 7.80 -3.20 14.34
C ALA A 99 8.65 -3.53 13.10
N CYS A 100 8.00 -3.86 11.97
CA CYS A 100 8.68 -4.09 10.69
C CYS A 100 9.09 -2.80 9.96
N ARG A 101 8.67 -1.61 10.42
CA ARG A 101 9.17 -0.33 9.89
C ARG A 101 10.51 -0.02 10.56
N GLU A 102 11.60 -0.37 9.86
CA GLU A 102 12.94 -0.37 10.45
C GLU A 102 13.45 1.04 10.81
N SER A 103 13.28 2.02 9.92
CA SER A 103 13.74 3.40 10.13
C SER A 103 12.72 4.24 10.91
N TYR A 104 13.22 5.30 11.56
CA TYR A 104 12.35 6.28 12.21
C TYR A 104 11.45 6.97 11.17
N GLU A 105 12.03 7.29 10.02
CA GLU A 105 11.39 7.96 8.91
C GLU A 105 10.19 7.14 8.37
N PHE A 106 10.35 5.84 8.12
CA PHE A 106 9.23 4.97 7.72
C PHE A 106 8.14 4.82 8.78
N ARG A 107 8.49 4.80 10.07
CA ARG A 107 7.48 4.78 11.15
C ARG A 107 6.69 6.08 11.19
N ALA A 108 7.36 7.22 11.02
CA ALA A 108 6.72 8.52 10.99
C ALA A 108 5.81 8.67 9.77
N GLU A 109 6.27 8.24 8.59
CA GLU A 109 5.48 8.19 7.35
C GLU A 109 4.21 7.33 7.54
N GLU A 110 4.35 6.10 8.04
CA GLU A 110 3.22 5.19 8.28
C GLU A 110 2.17 5.81 9.20
N ARG A 111 2.62 6.40 10.31
CA ARG A 111 1.74 7.08 11.28
C ARG A 111 1.04 8.28 10.64
N GLN A 112 1.77 9.14 9.94
CA GLN A 112 1.19 10.35 9.35
C GLN A 112 0.14 10.01 8.28
N ARG A 113 0.42 9.01 7.42
CA ARG A 113 -0.53 8.54 6.41
C ARG A 113 -1.75 7.89 7.04
N GLY A 114 -1.54 7.05 8.06
CA GLY A 114 -2.62 6.46 8.86
C GLY A 114 -3.53 7.52 9.47
N GLU A 115 -2.97 8.48 10.21
CA GLU A 115 -3.74 9.57 10.81
C GLU A 115 -4.55 10.37 9.78
N ALA A 116 -3.95 10.67 8.62
CA ALA A 116 -4.65 11.39 7.55
C ALA A 116 -5.82 10.58 6.98
N LEU A 117 -5.61 9.29 6.73
CA LEU A 117 -6.66 8.39 6.23
C LEU A 117 -7.80 8.24 7.23
N PHE A 118 -7.51 8.02 8.51
CA PHE A 118 -8.54 7.90 9.54
C PHE A 118 -9.34 9.20 9.71
N ARG A 119 -8.69 10.36 9.69
CA ARG A 119 -9.40 11.66 9.68
C ARG A 119 -10.35 11.79 8.49
N LEU A 120 -9.88 11.42 7.30
CA LEU A 120 -10.69 11.46 6.08
C LEU A 120 -11.90 10.51 6.21
N LEU A 121 -11.67 9.26 6.61
CA LEU A 121 -12.74 8.26 6.75
C LEU A 121 -13.82 8.71 7.73
N ARG A 122 -13.43 9.27 8.88
CA ARG A 122 -14.40 9.85 9.84
C ARG A 122 -15.24 10.96 9.22
N ASN A 123 -14.63 11.85 8.44
CA ASN A 123 -15.34 12.94 7.75
C ASN A 123 -16.30 12.40 6.67
N LEU A 124 -15.96 11.28 6.04
CA LEU A 124 -16.82 10.56 5.09
C LEU A 124 -17.90 9.71 5.77
N GLY A 125 -17.97 9.73 7.10
CA GLY A 125 -18.94 8.97 7.89
C GLY A 125 -18.57 7.49 8.07
N VAL A 126 -17.35 7.11 7.74
CA VAL A 126 -16.78 5.76 7.89
C VAL A 126 -16.03 5.66 9.22
N ALA A 127 -16.10 4.49 9.87
CA ALA A 127 -15.28 4.16 11.05
C ALA A 127 -15.36 5.19 12.20
N LYS A 128 -16.57 5.73 12.48
CA LYS A 128 -16.77 6.77 13.50
C LYS A 128 -16.34 6.32 14.91
N ASP A 129 -16.52 5.04 15.20
CA ASP A 129 -16.30 4.44 16.52
C ASP A 129 -15.00 3.62 16.58
N ALA A 130 -14.21 3.59 15.50
CA ALA A 130 -12.96 2.84 15.48
C ALA A 130 -11.93 3.47 16.42
N ALA A 131 -11.36 2.67 17.33
CA ALA A 131 -10.25 3.07 18.17
C ALA A 131 -9.05 3.48 17.30
N LEU A 132 -8.40 4.59 17.65
CA LEU A 132 -7.27 5.19 16.93
C LEU A 132 -5.92 4.79 17.50
N ASP A 133 -5.84 3.65 18.18
CA ASP A 133 -4.59 3.20 18.78
C ASP A 133 -3.63 2.75 17.68
N ASN A 134 -2.61 3.58 17.41
CA ASN A 134 -1.61 3.42 16.36
C ASN A 134 -2.22 3.34 14.95
N PRO A 135 -2.75 4.45 14.41
CA PRO A 135 -3.36 4.47 13.09
C PRO A 135 -2.29 4.23 12.02
N ASN A 136 -2.54 3.27 11.15
CA ASN A 136 -1.73 2.97 9.97
C ASN A 136 -2.63 2.88 8.73
N GLN A 137 -2.02 2.91 7.55
CA GLN A 137 -2.78 3.04 6.32
C GLN A 137 -3.57 1.75 5.99
N LEU A 138 -2.96 0.58 6.24
CA LEU A 138 -3.58 -0.72 5.95
C LEU A 138 -4.87 -0.93 6.76
N HIS A 139 -4.84 -0.63 8.06
CA HIS A 139 -6.01 -0.73 8.92
C HIS A 139 -7.12 0.22 8.46
N GLY A 140 -6.79 1.46 8.11
CA GLY A 140 -7.77 2.42 7.57
C GLY A 140 -8.42 1.91 6.27
N PHE A 141 -7.63 1.31 5.37
CA PHE A 141 -8.16 0.71 4.15
C PHE A 141 -9.09 -0.47 4.44
N CYS A 142 -8.80 -1.32 5.41
CA CYS A 142 -9.69 -2.42 5.82
C CYS A 142 -11.03 -1.92 6.37
N LEU A 143 -11.01 -0.86 7.19
CA LEU A 143 -12.23 -0.24 7.72
C LEU A 143 -13.10 0.32 6.60
N ALA A 144 -12.48 1.01 5.64
CA ALA A 144 -13.17 1.55 4.47
C ALA A 144 -13.74 0.44 3.58
N ALA A 145 -12.93 -0.59 3.31
CA ALA A 145 -13.32 -1.73 2.50
C ALA A 145 -14.49 -2.49 3.12
N HIS A 146 -14.46 -2.75 4.43
CA HIS A 146 -15.56 -3.39 5.14
C HIS A 146 -16.84 -2.55 5.06
N HIS A 147 -16.74 -1.25 5.33
CA HIS A 147 -17.89 -0.33 5.29
C HIS A 147 -18.51 -0.21 3.89
N TRP A 148 -17.69 -0.19 2.84
CA TRP A 148 -18.13 -0.09 1.44
C TRP A 148 -18.30 -1.44 0.74
N ARG A 149 -18.19 -2.56 1.47
CA ARG A 149 -18.35 -3.92 0.94
C ARG A 149 -17.41 -4.23 -0.24
N ILE A 150 -16.19 -3.71 -0.17
CA ILE A 150 -15.12 -4.06 -1.12
C ILE A 150 -14.56 -5.43 -0.71
N ALA A 151 -14.52 -6.37 -1.65
CA ALA A 151 -13.98 -7.71 -1.41
C ALA A 151 -12.48 -7.68 -1.08
N GLU A 152 -12.01 -8.64 -0.26
CA GLU A 152 -10.60 -8.77 0.17
C GLU A 152 -9.65 -8.70 -1.03
N GLU A 153 -9.90 -9.51 -2.06
CA GLU A 153 -9.04 -9.60 -3.24
C GLU A 153 -8.98 -8.27 -4.02
N THR A 154 -10.13 -7.62 -4.18
CA THR A 154 -10.23 -6.32 -4.87
C THR A 154 -9.50 -5.21 -4.10
N LEU A 155 -9.52 -5.26 -2.76
CA LEU A 155 -8.76 -4.33 -1.93
C LEU A 155 -7.24 -4.50 -2.14
N LEU A 156 -6.75 -5.74 -2.19
CA LEU A 156 -5.34 -6.05 -2.42
C LEU A 156 -4.86 -5.57 -3.80
N GLN A 157 -5.68 -5.80 -4.83
CA GLN A 157 -5.42 -5.30 -6.19
C GLN A 157 -5.33 -3.77 -6.21
N GLY A 158 -6.30 -3.08 -5.59
CA GLY A 158 -6.29 -1.62 -5.48
C GLY A 158 -5.07 -1.10 -4.72
N TYR A 159 -4.68 -1.78 -3.64
CA TYR A 159 -3.50 -1.43 -2.86
C TYR A 159 -2.20 -1.52 -3.66
N LEU A 160 -1.98 -2.63 -4.39
CA LEU A 160 -0.81 -2.76 -5.27
C LEU A 160 -0.78 -1.70 -6.37
N TRP A 161 -1.93 -1.44 -7.00
CA TRP A 161 -2.03 -0.40 -8.01
C TRP A 161 -1.66 0.98 -7.45
N GLY A 162 -2.28 1.37 -6.33
CA GLY A 162 -2.02 2.65 -5.68
C GLY A 162 -0.56 2.79 -5.23
N TRP A 163 0.06 1.73 -4.72
CA TRP A 163 1.49 1.73 -4.39
C TRP A 163 2.37 1.94 -5.64
N ALA A 164 2.12 1.18 -6.70
CA ALA A 164 2.92 1.24 -7.92
C ALA A 164 2.78 2.58 -8.64
N GLU A 165 1.56 3.09 -8.80
CA GLU A 165 1.28 4.39 -9.42
C GLU A 165 2.02 5.51 -8.69
N ASN A 166 1.90 5.55 -7.35
CA ASN A 166 2.57 6.57 -6.54
C ASN A 166 4.09 6.50 -6.69
N THR A 167 4.67 5.30 -6.62
CA THR A 167 6.13 5.14 -6.63
C THR A 167 6.73 5.35 -8.01
N VAL A 168 6.06 4.91 -9.08
CA VAL A 168 6.48 5.19 -10.45
C VAL A 168 6.39 6.69 -10.75
N MET A 169 5.34 7.38 -10.29
CA MET A 169 5.24 8.84 -10.46
C MET A 169 6.36 9.59 -9.73
N ALA A 170 6.80 9.12 -8.57
CA ALA A 170 7.99 9.66 -7.89
C ALA A 170 9.25 9.41 -8.73
N GLY A 171 9.46 8.18 -9.21
CA GLY A 171 10.61 7.80 -10.03
C GLY A 171 10.70 8.57 -11.35
N VAL A 172 9.57 8.84 -12.01
CA VAL A 172 9.52 9.66 -13.23
C VAL A 172 10.08 11.06 -12.98
N LYS A 173 9.80 11.66 -11.82
CA LYS A 173 10.31 12.98 -11.43
C LYS A 173 11.77 12.94 -10.99
N LEU A 174 12.16 11.90 -10.26
CA LEU A 174 13.52 11.75 -9.71
C LEU A 174 14.57 11.42 -10.78
N ILE A 175 14.22 10.58 -11.77
CA ILE A 175 15.11 10.04 -12.83
C ILE A 175 15.04 10.84 -14.15
N PRO A 176 14.42 12.03 -14.14
CA PRO A 176 13.81 12.68 -15.32
C PRO A 176 13.32 11.77 -16.48
N LEU A 177 12.42 10.81 -16.21
CA LEU A 177 11.82 9.99 -17.26
C LEU A 177 10.66 10.72 -17.97
N GLY A 178 10.37 10.33 -19.21
CA GLY A 178 9.15 10.76 -19.90
C GLY A 178 7.89 10.07 -19.34
N GLN A 179 6.72 10.69 -19.50
CA GLN A 179 5.44 10.12 -19.03
C GLN A 179 5.15 8.74 -19.63
N THR A 180 5.46 8.53 -20.91
CA THR A 180 5.32 7.23 -21.58
C THR A 180 6.15 6.15 -20.91
N ALA A 181 7.39 6.45 -20.49
CA ALA A 181 8.24 5.49 -19.80
C ALA A 181 7.67 5.10 -18.42
N GLY A 182 7.00 6.03 -17.74
CA GLY A 182 6.25 5.72 -16.51
C GLY A 182 5.09 4.75 -16.76
N GLN A 183 4.30 4.98 -17.82
CA GLN A 183 3.20 4.08 -18.19
C GLN A 183 3.70 2.68 -18.61
N GLU A 184 4.80 2.62 -19.37
CA GLU A 184 5.46 1.34 -19.69
C GLU A 184 5.91 0.60 -18.43
N ALA A 185 6.50 1.30 -17.46
CA ALA A 185 6.93 0.70 -16.19
C ALA A 185 5.74 0.15 -15.38
N LEU A 186 4.59 0.82 -15.39
CA LEU A 186 3.37 0.33 -14.72
C LEU A 186 2.82 -0.92 -15.40
N ILE A 187 2.82 -0.97 -16.74
CA ILE A 187 2.41 -2.16 -17.49
C ILE A 187 3.34 -3.34 -17.14
N GLU A 188 4.64 -3.11 -17.11
CA GLU A 188 5.64 -4.14 -16.79
C GLU A 188 5.48 -4.65 -15.35
N LEU A 189 5.40 -3.74 -14.37
CA LEU A 189 5.30 -4.10 -12.95
C LEU A 189 3.97 -4.79 -12.61
N SER A 190 2.85 -4.32 -13.19
CA SER A 190 1.52 -4.87 -12.90
C SER A 190 1.33 -6.30 -13.41
N SER A 191 2.15 -6.76 -14.36
CA SER A 191 2.14 -8.16 -14.80
C SER A 191 2.46 -9.17 -13.69
N ALA A 192 3.20 -8.74 -12.65
CA ALA A 192 3.57 -9.57 -11.50
C ALA A 192 2.58 -9.49 -10.33
N PHE A 193 1.55 -8.63 -10.39
CA PHE A 193 0.60 -8.46 -9.28
C PHE A 193 -0.21 -9.71 -8.94
N PRO A 194 -0.77 -10.47 -9.92
CA PRO A 194 -1.50 -11.69 -9.60
C PRO A 194 -0.67 -12.68 -8.79
N ASP A 195 0.57 -12.94 -9.23
CA ASP A 195 1.50 -13.84 -8.55
C ASP A 195 1.87 -13.34 -7.14
N ALA A 196 2.07 -12.04 -6.96
CA ALA A 196 2.33 -11.45 -5.65
C ALA A 196 1.15 -11.64 -4.69
N ILE A 197 -0.08 -11.46 -5.18
CA ILE A 197 -1.30 -11.64 -4.40
C ILE A 197 -1.50 -13.11 -4.04
N GLU A 198 -1.29 -14.04 -4.96
CA GLU A 198 -1.37 -15.49 -4.70
C GLU A 198 -0.31 -15.92 -3.67
N ARG A 199 0.94 -15.52 -3.86
CA ARG A 199 2.04 -15.82 -2.92
C ARG A 199 1.80 -15.23 -1.53
N SER A 200 1.23 -14.03 -1.43
CA SER A 200 0.91 -13.43 -0.12
C SER A 200 -0.06 -14.28 0.71
N ASN A 201 -0.90 -15.09 0.04
CA ASN A 201 -1.87 -15.95 0.71
C ASN A 201 -1.23 -17.21 1.32
N THR A 202 -0.02 -17.58 0.89
CA THR A 202 0.70 -18.75 1.40
C THR A 202 1.72 -18.43 2.49
N ILE A 203 1.90 -17.14 2.81
CA ILE A 203 2.78 -16.71 3.91
C ILE A 203 2.08 -16.99 5.25
N GLU A 204 2.73 -17.82 6.07
CA GLU A 204 2.31 -18.11 7.44
C GLU A 204 2.59 -16.92 8.36
N ASP A 205 1.83 -16.80 9.44
CA ASP A 205 1.88 -15.62 10.32
C ASP A 205 3.28 -15.35 10.91
N HIS A 206 4.06 -16.40 11.16
CA HIS A 206 5.42 -16.29 11.71
C HIS A 206 6.48 -15.90 10.67
N ASP A 207 6.16 -16.01 9.39
CA ASP A 207 7.04 -15.63 8.28
C ASP A 207 6.75 -14.21 7.76
N ILE A 208 5.67 -13.56 8.24
CA ILE A 208 5.30 -12.20 7.84
C ILE A 208 6.38 -11.22 8.28
N SER A 209 7.14 -10.74 7.31
CA SER A 209 8.25 -9.81 7.50
C SER A 209 8.62 -9.13 6.19
N ALA A 210 9.31 -8.00 6.27
CA ALA A 210 9.98 -7.41 5.12
C ALA A 210 11.48 -7.70 5.21
N CYS A 211 12.09 -8.09 4.11
CA CYS A 211 13.54 -8.25 4.01
C CYS A 211 14.05 -7.47 2.80
N THR A 212 14.26 -6.17 3.01
CA THR A 212 14.74 -5.25 1.96
C THR A 212 15.95 -4.45 2.48
N PRO A 213 17.13 -5.08 2.70
CA PRO A 213 18.28 -4.39 3.30
C PRO A 213 18.73 -3.15 2.51
N THR A 214 18.63 -3.20 1.18
CA THR A 214 18.95 -2.05 0.31
C THR A 214 17.98 -0.88 0.52
N LEU A 215 16.69 -1.16 0.71
CA LEU A 215 15.66 -0.17 1.02
C LEU A 215 15.88 0.43 2.40
N ALA A 216 16.21 -0.40 3.39
CA ALA A 216 16.52 0.02 4.75
C ALA A 216 17.73 0.95 4.80
N ILE A 217 18.81 0.60 4.09
CA ILE A 217 20.00 1.44 3.95
C ILE A 217 19.63 2.75 3.24
N ALA A 218 18.89 2.70 2.14
CA ALA A 218 18.49 3.88 1.39
C ALA A 218 17.65 4.84 2.26
N SER A 219 16.66 4.33 2.99
CA SER A 219 15.85 5.10 3.93
C SER A 219 16.71 5.70 5.05
N SER A 220 17.58 4.91 5.68
CA SER A 220 18.47 5.40 6.74
C SER A 220 19.43 6.49 6.25
N LYS A 221 19.87 6.43 4.98
CA LYS A 221 20.74 7.44 4.39
C LYS A 221 19.98 8.69 3.97
N HIS A 222 18.74 8.54 3.52
CA HIS A 222 17.85 9.64 3.17
C HIS A 222 17.61 10.60 4.35
N GLU A 223 17.61 10.10 5.59
CA GLU A 223 17.54 10.93 6.80
C GLU A 223 18.64 12.02 6.85
N THR A 224 19.80 11.76 6.24
CA THR A 224 20.98 12.66 6.24
C THR A 224 21.28 13.29 4.88
N GLN A 225 20.39 13.12 3.90
CA GLN A 225 20.58 13.61 2.53
C GLN A 225 20.51 15.14 2.45
N TYR A 226 21.47 15.77 1.77
CA TYR A 226 21.60 17.23 1.72
C TYR A 226 20.49 17.91 0.88
N THR A 227 20.14 17.34 -0.27
CA THR A 227 19.08 17.85 -1.16
C THR A 227 17.91 16.89 -1.14
N ARG A 228 16.73 17.34 -0.68
CA ARG A 228 15.52 16.52 -0.54
C ARG A 228 14.33 17.17 -1.23
N LEU A 229 13.75 16.47 -2.22
CA LEU A 229 12.55 16.85 -2.95
C LEU A 229 11.30 16.15 -2.40
N PHE A 230 11.47 14.97 -1.82
CA PHE A 230 10.41 14.22 -1.16
C PHE A 230 10.66 14.13 0.35
N ARG A 231 9.59 13.89 1.10
CA ARG A 231 9.71 13.36 2.47
C ARG A 231 9.95 11.85 2.34
N SER A 232 10.49 11.19 3.35
CA SER A 232 10.38 9.75 3.49
C SER A 232 9.76 9.46 4.85
#